data_AF-A0A359MSS5-F1
#
_entry.id   AF-A0A359MSS5-F1
#
_cell.length_a   1.000
_cell.length_b   1.000
_cell.length_c   1.000
_cell.angle_alpha   90.00
_cell.angle_beta   90.00
_cell.angle_gamma   90.00
#
_symmetry.space_group_name_H-M   'P 1'
#
loop_
_entity.id
_entity.type
_entity.pdbx_description
1 polymer ?
#
loop_
_entity_poly.entity_id
_entity_poly.type
_entity_poly.pdbx_seq_one_letter_code
_entity_poly.pdbx_strand_id
1 'polypeptide(L)'
;MRDFVITADSNCDLLEEYVKEKQIGIIPHYYDLDGVTYGDEVNLTPKEFYDRMRQGKMPTTMASNPAVIRSTFQHYLNQGLDILHISFSSALSGGCSNIVTGATEILEEYPGAKITVFDTLNASLGEGMAVMKAVALKEEGKTMDEVTAWLEEHKMDFCVLFTVDDLGHLHRGGRISKATAIVGSMINIKP
;
A
#
# COMPACT_ATOMS: atom_id res chain seq x y z
N MET A 1 9.02 26.21 4.04
CA MET A 1 8.59 24.82 4.28
C MET A 1 9.55 23.91 3.55
N ARG A 2 9.92 22.77 4.14
CA ARG A 2 10.70 21.75 3.43
C ARG A 2 9.83 21.20 2.30
N ASP A 3 10.44 20.88 1.17
CA ASP A 3 9.75 20.13 0.12
C ASP A 3 9.49 18.71 0.64
N PHE A 4 8.52 18.00 0.06
CA PHE A 4 8.12 16.68 0.53
C PHE A 4 7.97 15.68 -0.61
N VAL A 5 8.19 14.40 -0.36
CA VAL A 5 7.95 13.31 -1.32
C VAL A 5 6.68 12.57 -0.95
N ILE A 6 6.01 12.02 -1.97
CA ILE A 6 4.90 11.08 -1.77
C ILE A 6 5.47 9.67 -1.88
N THR A 7 5.20 8.86 -0.86
CA THR A 7 5.52 7.43 -0.86
C THR A 7 4.24 6.62 -0.69
N ALA A 8 4.23 5.37 -1.14
CA ALA A 8 3.10 4.47 -1.01
C ALA A 8 3.55 3.02 -0.83
N ASP A 9 2.65 2.15 -0.39
CA ASP A 9 2.88 0.71 -0.42
C ASP A 9 2.76 0.18 -1.86
N SER A 10 3.36 -0.97 -2.17
CA SER A 10 3.26 -1.59 -3.50
C SER A 10 1.85 -2.09 -3.85
N ASN A 11 0.88 -1.96 -2.94
CA ASN A 11 -0.52 -2.34 -3.13
C ASN A 11 -1.37 -1.26 -3.79
N CYS A 12 -0.79 -0.09 -4.08
CA CYS A 12 -1.50 1.00 -4.75
C CYS A 12 -1.87 0.69 -6.22
N ASP A 13 -1.34 -0.38 -6.80
CA ASP A 13 -1.59 -0.88 -8.16
C ASP A 13 -1.48 0.18 -9.27
N LEU A 14 -0.66 1.21 -9.02
CA LEU A 14 -0.32 2.21 -10.03
C LEU A 14 0.58 1.61 -11.10
N LEU A 15 0.46 2.12 -12.33
CA LEU A 15 1.36 1.75 -13.41
C LEU A 15 2.80 2.17 -13.07
N GLU A 16 3.77 1.29 -13.33
CA GLU A 16 5.19 1.59 -13.09
C GLU A 16 5.65 2.88 -13.79
N GLU A 17 5.13 3.15 -14.99
CA GLU A 17 5.44 4.37 -15.75
C GLU A 17 5.01 5.62 -14.98
N TYR A 18 3.82 5.60 -14.37
CA TYR A 18 3.31 6.70 -13.56
C TYR A 18 4.13 6.88 -12.27
N VAL A 19 4.46 5.78 -11.59
CA VAL A 19 5.32 5.80 -10.39
C VAL A 19 6.67 6.44 -10.69
N LYS A 20 7.30 6.07 -11.82
CA LYS A 20 8.59 6.61 -12.28
C LYS A 20 8.47 8.08 -12.69
N GLU A 21 7.45 8.43 -13.48
CA GLU A 21 7.22 9.82 -13.94
C GLU A 21 7.02 10.78 -12.76
N LYS A 22 6.20 10.38 -11.79
CA LYS A 22 5.85 11.20 -10.61
C LYS A 22 6.82 11.06 -9.44
N GLN A 23 7.88 10.26 -9.60
CA GLN A 23 8.91 10.03 -8.58
C GLN A 23 8.32 9.57 -7.23
N ILE A 24 7.31 8.69 -7.29
CA ILE A 24 6.66 8.14 -6.09
C ILE A 24 7.56 7.06 -5.51
N GLY A 25 7.89 7.17 -4.21
CA GLY A 25 8.64 6.12 -3.52
C GLY A 25 7.74 4.95 -3.17
N ILE A 26 8.13 3.73 -3.56
CA ILE A 26 7.36 2.52 -3.27
C ILE A 26 8.03 1.72 -2.15
N ILE A 27 7.26 1.36 -1.13
CA ILE A 27 7.66 0.39 -0.11
C ILE A 27 6.96 -0.95 -0.41
N PRO A 28 7.71 -2.03 -0.68
CA PRO A 28 7.13 -3.28 -1.13
C PRO A 28 6.49 -4.10 0.00
N HIS A 29 5.31 -4.64 -0.29
CA HIS A 29 4.81 -5.86 0.35
C HIS A 29 5.31 -7.09 -0.37
N TYR A 30 5.41 -8.20 0.36
CA TYR A 30 6.03 -9.42 -0.13
C TYR A 30 5.01 -10.56 -0.19
N TYR A 31 5.31 -11.56 -1.02
CA TYR A 31 4.59 -12.82 -1.02
C TYR A 31 5.54 -14.00 -1.19
N ASP A 32 5.25 -15.09 -0.48
CA ASP A 32 5.92 -16.38 -0.68
C ASP A 32 5.09 -17.23 -1.64
N LEU A 33 5.76 -17.86 -2.60
CA LEU A 33 5.19 -18.89 -3.45
C LEU A 33 6.21 -19.99 -3.68
N ASP A 34 5.93 -21.19 -3.15
CA ASP A 34 6.81 -22.36 -3.18
C ASP A 34 8.20 -22.12 -2.52
N GLY A 35 8.24 -21.38 -1.41
CA GLY A 35 9.47 -21.11 -0.66
C GLY A 35 10.37 -20.04 -1.29
N VAL A 36 9.87 -19.33 -2.30
CA VAL A 36 10.51 -18.15 -2.89
C VAL A 36 9.72 -16.92 -2.49
N THR A 37 10.40 -15.96 -1.86
CA THR A 37 9.85 -14.65 -1.54
C THR A 37 10.00 -13.72 -2.73
N TYR A 38 8.88 -13.12 -3.14
CA TYR A 38 8.78 -12.11 -4.19
C TYR A 38 8.35 -10.77 -3.56
N GLY A 39 8.67 -9.68 -4.25
CA GLY A 39 8.56 -8.30 -3.84
C GLY A 39 9.88 -7.56 -4.13
N ASP A 40 9.82 -6.23 -4.19
CA ASP A 40 10.97 -5.39 -4.51
C ASP A 40 11.55 -5.68 -5.91
N GLU A 41 12.80 -6.14 -6.02
CA GLU A 41 13.46 -6.44 -7.30
C GLU A 41 13.04 -7.78 -7.92
N VAL A 42 12.37 -8.66 -7.16
CA VAL A 42 12.02 -10.02 -7.61
C VAL A 42 10.50 -10.15 -7.68
N ASN A 43 9.93 -10.08 -8.88
CA ASN A 43 8.48 -10.20 -9.07
C ASN A 43 8.12 -11.19 -10.18
N LEU A 44 7.02 -11.91 -9.98
CA LEU A 44 6.30 -12.55 -11.08
C LEU A 44 5.47 -11.50 -11.80
N THR A 45 5.29 -11.66 -13.11
CA THR A 45 4.22 -10.96 -13.79
C THR A 45 2.86 -11.41 -13.22
N PRO A 46 1.81 -10.58 -13.26
CA PRO A 46 0.48 -10.99 -12.83
C PRO A 46 0.02 -12.27 -13.53
N LYS A 47 0.33 -12.43 -14.82
CA LYS A 47 0.02 -13.64 -15.58
C LYS A 47 0.67 -14.89 -14.95
N GLU A 48 1.98 -14.86 -14.70
CA GLU A 48 2.69 -16.00 -14.12
C GLU A 48 2.20 -16.34 -12.71
N PHE A 49 1.95 -15.31 -11.90
CA PHE A 49 1.40 -15.47 -10.55
C PHE A 49 0.05 -16.20 -10.59
N TYR A 50 -0.90 -15.72 -11.40
CA TYR A 50 -2.22 -16.33 -11.48
C TYR A 50 -2.21 -17.70 -12.18
N ASP A 51 -1.32 -17.94 -13.14
CA ASP A 51 -1.16 -19.26 -13.75
C ASP A 51 -0.70 -20.30 -12.71
N ARG A 52 0.25 -19.96 -11.84
CA ARG A 52 0.67 -20.83 -10.74
C ARG A 52 -0.46 -21.06 -9.73
N MET A 53 -1.25 -20.03 -9.42
CA MET A 53 -2.42 -20.21 -8.55
C MET A 53 -3.45 -21.16 -9.15
N ARG A 54 -3.74 -21.05 -10.45
CA ARG A 54 -4.64 -21.99 -11.17
C ARG A 54 -4.09 -23.41 -11.21
N GLN A 55 -2.77 -23.59 -11.13
CA GLN A 55 -2.12 -24.90 -10.96
C GLN A 55 -2.18 -25.42 -9.51
N GLY A 56 -2.88 -24.73 -8.61
CA GLY A 56 -3.08 -25.13 -7.22
C GLY A 56 -2.04 -24.60 -6.24
N LYS A 57 -1.13 -23.71 -6.68
CA LYS A 57 -0.15 -23.09 -5.78
C LYS A 57 -0.83 -22.05 -4.89
N MET A 58 -0.43 -22.01 -3.63
CA MET A 58 -1.10 -21.20 -2.60
C MET A 58 -0.13 -20.18 -2.02
N PRO A 59 -0.11 -18.94 -2.54
CA PRO A 59 0.76 -17.91 -2.00
C PRO A 59 0.35 -17.51 -0.59
N THR A 60 1.33 -17.05 0.17
CA THR A 60 1.11 -16.31 1.43
C THR A 60 1.75 -14.94 1.34
N THR A 61 1.23 -13.96 2.07
CA THR A 61 1.67 -12.55 1.96
C THR A 61 2.27 -12.06 3.26
N MET A 62 3.22 -11.12 3.17
CA MET A 62 3.90 -10.49 4.29
C MET A 62 3.92 -8.97 4.08
N ALA A 63 3.75 -8.22 5.17
CA ALA A 63 3.88 -6.77 5.16
C ALA A 63 5.35 -6.33 4.96
N SER A 64 5.54 -5.03 4.73
CA SER A 64 6.84 -4.39 4.51
C SER A 64 7.83 -4.70 5.65
N ASN A 65 9.09 -4.96 5.27
CA ASN A 65 10.18 -5.22 6.21
C ASN A 65 10.64 -3.91 6.88
N PRO A 66 10.78 -3.84 8.22
CA PRO A 66 11.27 -2.66 8.93
C PRO A 66 12.59 -2.09 8.38
N ALA A 67 13.52 -2.94 7.94
CA ALA A 67 14.79 -2.49 7.36
C ALA A 67 14.58 -1.71 6.04
N VAL A 68 13.63 -2.16 5.20
CA VAL A 68 13.32 -1.52 3.91
C VAL A 68 12.53 -0.22 4.11
N ILE A 69 11.59 -0.20 5.07
CA ILE A 69 10.90 1.03 5.48
C ILE A 69 11.93 2.07 5.91
N ARG A 70 12.83 1.69 6.82
CA ARG A 70 13.87 2.57 7.34
C ARG A 70 14.79 3.07 6.24
N SER A 71 15.31 2.19 5.37
CA SER A 71 16.21 2.61 4.29
C SER A 71 15.52 3.56 3.30
N THR A 72 14.24 3.33 3.00
CA THR A 72 13.45 4.18 2.10
C THR A 72 13.26 5.57 2.71
N PHE A 73 12.86 5.65 3.97
CA PHE A 73 12.70 6.94 4.64
C PHE A 73 14.04 7.66 4.79
N GLN A 74 15.10 6.96 5.20
CA GLN A 74 16.45 7.53 5.31
C GLN A 74 16.93 8.13 3.98
N HIS A 75 16.65 7.47 2.86
CA HIS A 75 17.00 7.95 1.53
C HIS A 75 16.40 9.33 1.23
N TYR A 76 15.12 9.55 1.53
CA TYR A 76 14.45 10.84 1.28
C TYR A 76 14.79 11.89 2.33
N LEU A 77 14.86 11.52 3.60
CA LEU A 77 15.24 12.44 4.69
C LEU A 77 16.66 13.00 4.48
N ASN A 78 17.60 12.19 3.98
CA ASN A 78 18.96 12.63 3.61
C ASN A 78 18.98 13.67 2.48
N GLN A 79 17.96 13.72 1.65
CA GLN A 79 17.81 14.74 0.60
C GLN A 79 17.16 16.02 1.12
N GLY A 80 16.81 16.07 2.41
CA GLY A 80 16.13 17.21 3.00
C GLY A 80 14.62 17.22 2.77
N LEU A 81 14.03 16.10 2.30
CA LEU A 81 12.61 15.99 2.00
C LEU A 81 11.83 15.49 3.21
N ASP A 82 10.67 16.09 3.45
CA ASP A 82 9.63 15.51 4.32
C ASP A 82 8.88 14.40 3.55
N ILE A 83 8.13 13.54 4.23
CA ILE A 83 7.50 12.37 3.61
C ILE A 83 6.01 12.32 3.95
N LEU A 84 5.17 12.30 2.91
CA LEU A 84 3.79 11.85 3.02
C LEU A 84 3.71 10.41 2.52
N HIS A 85 3.49 9.47 3.42
CA HIS A 85 3.28 8.08 3.08
C HIS A 85 1.79 7.75 3.02
N ILE A 86 1.32 7.26 1.88
CA ILE A 86 -0.07 6.85 1.64
C ILE A 86 -0.09 5.33 1.77
N SER A 87 -0.62 4.84 2.90
CA SER A 87 -0.50 3.43 3.28
C SER A 87 -1.72 2.63 2.87
N PHE A 88 -1.47 1.37 2.52
CA PHE A 88 -2.46 0.32 2.40
C PHE A 88 -3.28 0.16 3.70
N SER A 89 -4.55 -0.19 3.56
CA SER A 89 -5.51 -0.29 4.67
C SER A 89 -4.97 -1.04 5.89
N SER A 90 -4.97 -0.37 7.04
CA SER A 90 -4.66 -0.99 8.34
C SER A 90 -5.65 -2.11 8.72
N ALA A 91 -6.85 -2.12 8.15
CA ALA A 91 -7.84 -3.16 8.39
C ALA A 91 -7.51 -4.49 7.64
N LEU A 92 -6.62 -4.44 6.65
CA LEU A 92 -6.27 -5.58 5.79
C LEU A 92 -4.85 -6.11 6.03
N SER A 93 -3.96 -5.28 6.59
CA SER A 93 -2.57 -5.63 6.85
C SER A 93 -1.99 -4.88 8.04
N GLY A 94 -0.99 -5.49 8.71
CA GLY A 94 -0.14 -4.80 9.68
C GLY A 94 0.87 -3.83 9.05
N GLY A 95 0.91 -3.72 7.71
CA GLY A 95 1.83 -2.84 6.97
C GLY A 95 1.78 -1.38 7.43
N CYS A 96 0.58 -0.79 7.53
CA CYS A 96 0.43 0.58 8.02
C CYS A 96 1.03 0.76 9.43
N SER A 97 0.88 -0.22 10.33
CA SER A 97 1.51 -0.16 11.66
C SER A 97 3.03 -0.20 11.57
N ASN A 98 3.59 -1.06 10.72
CA ASN A 98 5.05 -1.14 10.51
C ASN A 98 5.60 0.20 9.98
N ILE A 99 4.85 0.84 9.07
CA ILE A 99 5.20 2.15 8.52
C ILE A 99 5.20 3.22 9.62
N VAL A 100 4.15 3.29 10.44
CA VAL A 100 4.05 4.25 11.55
C VAL A 100 5.20 4.07 12.54
N THR A 101 5.52 2.82 12.90
CA THR A 101 6.66 2.51 13.77
C THR A 101 7.98 2.97 13.14
N GLY A 102 8.25 2.60 11.88
CA GLY A 102 9.48 3.00 11.19
C GLY A 102 9.62 4.50 11.00
N ALA A 103 8.51 5.21 10.77
CA ALA A 103 8.48 6.68 10.71
C ALA A 103 8.82 7.31 12.07
N THR A 104 8.29 6.76 13.16
CA THR A 104 8.54 7.25 14.52
C THR A 104 10.01 7.06 14.90
N GLU A 105 10.54 5.86 14.69
CA GLU A 105 11.92 5.50 15.04
C GLU A 105 12.93 6.36 14.28
N ILE A 106 12.77 6.53 12.96
CA ILE A 106 13.75 7.28 12.17
C ILE A 106 13.72 8.78 12.47
N LEU A 107 12.57 9.35 12.85
CA LEU A 107 12.46 10.76 13.17
C LEU A 107 13.28 11.18 14.41
N GLU A 108 13.63 10.25 15.30
CA GLU A 108 14.55 10.51 16.42
C GLU A 108 15.94 10.97 15.94
N GLU A 109 16.36 10.54 14.75
CA GLU A 109 17.66 10.86 14.14
C GLU A 109 17.61 12.11 13.25
N TYR A 110 16.42 12.58 12.88
CA TYR A 110 16.21 13.69 11.93
C TYR A 110 15.38 14.82 12.57
N PRO A 111 15.96 15.57 13.52
CA PRO A 111 15.25 16.66 14.17
C PRO A 111 14.82 17.73 13.16
N GLY A 112 13.51 18.03 13.15
CA GLY A 112 12.91 19.03 12.27
C GLY A 112 12.47 18.51 10.90
N ALA A 113 12.67 17.23 10.59
CA ALA A 113 11.98 16.58 9.48
C ALA A 113 10.57 16.14 9.88
N LYS A 114 9.71 15.91 8.90
CA LYS A 114 8.34 15.42 9.11
C LYS A 114 8.05 14.20 8.24
N ILE A 115 7.46 13.18 8.86
CA ILE A 115 6.81 12.06 8.16
C ILE A 115 5.35 12.03 8.60
N THR A 116 4.43 11.96 7.64
CA THR A 116 3.00 11.80 7.88
C THR A 116 2.53 10.53 7.19
N VAL A 117 1.83 9.68 7.92
CA VAL A 117 1.30 8.41 7.41
C VAL A 117 -0.22 8.54 7.31
N PHE A 118 -0.73 8.42 6.09
CA PHE A 118 -2.15 8.43 5.78
C PHE A 118 -2.63 6.99 5.57
N ASP A 119 -3.40 6.46 6.52
CA ASP A 119 -4.09 5.18 6.36
C ASP A 119 -5.31 5.38 5.45
N THR A 120 -5.25 4.79 4.25
CA THR A 120 -6.27 4.96 3.21
C THR A 120 -7.57 4.24 3.54
N LEU A 121 -7.54 3.23 4.42
CA LEU A 121 -8.60 2.24 4.58
C LEU A 121 -9.03 1.56 3.27
N ASN A 122 -8.21 1.65 2.22
CA ASN A 122 -8.46 1.15 0.88
C ASN A 122 -7.37 0.17 0.43
N ALA A 123 -7.58 -0.40 -0.75
CA ALA A 123 -6.70 -1.35 -1.40
C ALA A 123 -6.65 -1.06 -2.91
N SER A 124 -5.62 -1.55 -3.60
CA SER A 124 -5.52 -1.47 -5.05
C SER A 124 -5.65 -0.02 -5.53
N LEU A 125 -6.36 0.21 -6.64
CA LEU A 125 -6.59 1.55 -7.17
C LEU A 125 -7.35 2.49 -6.22
N GLY A 126 -7.99 2.01 -5.14
CA GLY A 126 -8.50 2.90 -4.10
C GLY A 126 -7.37 3.65 -3.38
N GLU A 127 -6.30 2.93 -3.04
CA GLU A 127 -5.04 3.52 -2.54
C GLU A 127 -4.36 4.33 -3.65
N GLY A 128 -4.26 3.78 -4.87
CA GLY A 128 -3.67 4.46 -6.02
C GLY A 128 -4.35 5.80 -6.34
N MET A 129 -5.67 5.91 -6.21
CA MET A 129 -6.42 7.15 -6.40
C MET A 129 -6.08 8.20 -5.34
N ALA A 130 -5.89 7.79 -4.09
CA ALA A 130 -5.41 8.69 -3.04
C ALA A 130 -3.98 9.20 -3.38
N VAL A 131 -3.10 8.32 -3.88
CA VAL A 131 -1.76 8.71 -4.35
C VAL A 131 -1.83 9.70 -5.51
N MET A 132 -2.61 9.42 -6.55
CA MET A 132 -2.76 10.32 -7.71
C MET A 132 -3.31 11.68 -7.28
N LYS A 133 -4.26 11.70 -6.35
CA LYS A 133 -4.83 12.95 -5.84
C LYS A 133 -3.83 13.74 -4.99
N ALA A 134 -3.05 13.07 -4.15
CA ALA A 134 -1.97 13.71 -3.40
C ALA A 134 -0.92 14.35 -4.33
N VAL A 135 -0.54 13.64 -5.40
CA VAL A 135 0.37 14.16 -6.43
C VAL A 135 -0.21 15.41 -7.09
N ALA A 136 -1.48 15.36 -7.54
CA ALA A 136 -2.13 16.51 -8.17
C ALA A 136 -2.17 17.73 -7.24
N LEU A 137 -2.54 17.55 -5.97
CA LEU A 137 -2.56 18.66 -5.00
C LEU A 137 -1.15 19.20 -4.73
N LYS A 138 -0.14 18.35 -4.65
CA LYS A 138 1.26 18.79 -4.55
C LYS A 138 1.68 19.62 -5.78
N GLU A 139 1.32 19.19 -6.99
CA GLU A 139 1.61 19.90 -8.24
C GLU A 139 0.88 21.25 -8.32
N GLU A 140 -0.27 21.40 -7.66
CA GLU A 140 -0.98 22.67 -7.45
C GLU A 140 -0.28 23.59 -6.41
N GLY A 141 0.81 23.15 -5.79
CA GLY A 141 1.58 23.91 -4.81
C GLY A 141 1.06 23.81 -3.38
N LYS A 142 0.18 22.83 -3.09
CA LYS A 142 -0.29 22.58 -1.73
C LYS A 142 0.82 22.06 -0.84
N THR A 143 0.79 22.51 0.41
CA THR A 143 1.68 22.02 1.46
C THR A 143 1.31 20.59 1.84
N MET A 144 2.27 19.83 2.39
CA MET A 144 2.02 18.46 2.85
C MET A 144 0.83 18.37 3.83
N ASP A 145 0.67 19.39 4.67
CA ASP A 145 -0.41 19.46 5.67
C ASP A 145 -1.77 19.70 5.02
N GLU A 146 -1.84 20.57 4.01
CA GLU A 146 -3.06 20.75 3.21
C GLU A 146 -3.42 19.49 2.42
N VAL A 147 -2.43 18.81 1.84
CA VAL A 147 -2.65 17.54 1.11
C VAL A 147 -3.19 16.48 2.08
N THR A 148 -2.54 16.31 3.23
CA THR A 148 -2.97 15.34 4.25
C THR A 148 -4.38 15.64 4.76
N ALA A 149 -4.67 16.91 5.07
CA ALA A 149 -6.00 17.31 5.54
C ALA A 149 -7.08 17.03 4.50
N TRP A 150 -6.81 17.31 3.22
CA TRP A 150 -7.74 17.00 2.14
C TRP A 150 -7.98 15.48 2.03
N LEU A 151 -6.92 14.67 2.08
CA LEU A 151 -7.04 13.21 2.03
C LEU A 151 -7.84 12.65 3.22
N GLU A 152 -7.65 13.18 4.43
CA GLU A 152 -8.43 12.79 5.61
C GLU A 152 -9.90 13.17 5.49
N GLU A 153 -10.21 14.38 5.00
CA GLU A 153 -11.59 14.83 4.76
C GLU A 153 -12.31 13.95 3.73
N HIS A 154 -11.62 13.53 2.67
CA HIS A 154 -12.19 12.78 1.55
C HIS A 154 -11.87 11.28 1.61
N LYS A 155 -11.38 10.78 2.75
CA LYS A 155 -10.93 9.38 2.90
C LYS A 155 -12.00 8.37 2.47
N MET A 156 -13.26 8.66 2.82
CA MET A 156 -14.40 7.80 2.55
C MET A 156 -14.99 7.97 1.14
N ASP A 157 -14.50 8.93 0.35
CA ASP A 157 -14.96 9.14 -1.03
C ASP A 157 -14.27 8.16 -2.00
N PHE A 158 -13.12 7.62 -1.60
CA PHE A 158 -12.43 6.56 -2.35
C PHE A 158 -13.09 5.22 -2.04
N CYS A 159 -13.84 4.68 -3.00
CA CYS A 159 -14.54 3.41 -2.86
C CYS A 159 -14.14 2.44 -3.96
N VAL A 160 -13.77 1.22 -3.57
CA VAL A 160 -13.54 0.11 -4.49
C VAL A 160 -14.69 -0.88 -4.36
N LEU A 161 -15.45 -1.03 -5.44
CA LEU A 161 -16.39 -2.14 -5.60
C LEU A 161 -15.76 -3.18 -6.52
N PHE A 162 -15.68 -4.42 -6.05
CA PHE A 162 -15.09 -5.53 -6.79
C PHE A 162 -15.93 -6.80 -6.60
N THR A 163 -15.69 -7.78 -7.45
CA THR A 163 -16.28 -9.12 -7.35
C THR A 163 -15.18 -10.16 -7.52
N VAL A 164 -15.43 -11.37 -7.00
CA VAL A 164 -14.53 -12.52 -7.11
C VAL A 164 -15.31 -13.77 -7.51
N ASP A 165 -14.61 -14.77 -8.05
CA ASP A 165 -15.25 -16.04 -8.39
C ASP A 165 -15.71 -16.81 -7.14
N ASP A 166 -14.92 -16.76 -6.06
CA ASP A 166 -15.26 -17.33 -4.76
C ASP A 166 -14.52 -16.62 -3.61
N LEU A 167 -14.99 -16.84 -2.38
CA LEU A 167 -14.44 -16.24 -1.16
C LEU A 167 -13.29 -17.06 -0.53
N GLY A 168 -12.87 -18.17 -1.13
CA GLY A 168 -11.92 -19.12 -0.56
C GLY A 168 -10.54 -18.51 -0.33
N HIS A 169 -10.03 -17.71 -1.27
CA HIS A 169 -8.76 -17.01 -1.13
C HIS A 169 -8.81 -15.94 -0.04
N LEU A 170 -9.88 -15.13 0.00
CA LEU A 170 -10.07 -14.09 1.01
C LEU A 170 -10.20 -14.67 2.42
N HIS A 171 -10.94 -15.77 2.56
CA HIS A 171 -11.14 -16.46 3.84
C HIS A 171 -9.84 -17.09 4.35
N ARG A 172 -9.13 -17.84 3.49
CA ARG A 172 -7.86 -18.46 3.84
C ARG A 172 -6.79 -17.42 4.19
N GLY A 173 -6.80 -16.30 3.47
CA GLY A 173 -5.95 -15.16 3.77
C GLY A 173 -6.31 -14.46 5.08
N GLY A 174 -7.47 -14.74 5.69
CA GLY A 174 -7.88 -14.16 6.97
C GLY A 174 -8.37 -12.71 6.87
N ARG A 175 -8.62 -12.19 5.66
CA ARG A 175 -9.05 -10.79 5.42
C ARG A 175 -10.57 -10.63 5.35
N ILE A 176 -11.32 -11.73 5.42
CA ILE A 176 -12.76 -11.74 5.65
C ILE A 176 -13.13 -12.69 6.79
N SER A 177 -14.24 -12.39 7.46
CA SER A 177 -14.76 -13.23 8.53
C SER A 177 -15.24 -14.59 8.01
N LYS A 178 -15.27 -15.62 8.88
CA LYS A 178 -15.84 -16.93 8.52
C LYS A 178 -17.32 -16.82 8.12
N ALA A 179 -18.07 -15.93 8.77
CA ALA A 179 -19.48 -15.71 8.47
C ALA A 179 -19.69 -15.15 7.05
N THR A 180 -18.86 -14.17 6.65
CA THR A 180 -18.85 -13.63 5.29
C THR A 180 -18.57 -14.72 4.26
N ALA A 181 -17.59 -15.60 4.53
CA ALA A 181 -17.21 -16.70 3.65
C ALA A 181 -18.33 -17.73 3.44
N ILE A 182 -19.12 -18.02 4.49
CA ILE A 182 -20.24 -18.98 4.42
C ILE A 182 -21.39 -18.42 3.58
N VAL A 183 -21.71 -17.13 3.71
CA VAL A 183 -22.80 -16.51 2.93
C VAL A 183 -22.47 -16.52 1.43
N GLY A 184 -21.22 -16.22 1.06
CA GLY A 184 -20.80 -16.25 -0.34
C GLY A 184 -20.56 -17.64 -0.93
N SER A 185 -20.53 -18.71 -0.12
CA SER A 185 -20.39 -20.10 -0.61
C SER A 185 -21.73 -20.81 -0.86
N MET A 186 -22.86 -20.14 -0.58
CA MET A 186 -24.17 -20.61 -1.02
C MET A 186 -24.20 -20.67 -2.55
N ILE A 187 -24.61 -21.82 -3.08
CA ILE A 187 -24.42 -22.26 -4.48
C ILE A 187 -24.75 -21.15 -5.50
N ASN A 188 -23.78 -20.82 -6.37
CA ASN A 188 -23.84 -19.91 -7.52
C ASN A 188 -23.94 -18.39 -7.25
N ILE A 189 -23.63 -17.90 -6.05
CA ILE A 189 -23.51 -16.46 -5.81
C ILE A 189 -22.07 -16.00 -6.04
N LYS A 190 -21.88 -15.03 -6.94
CA LYS A 190 -20.64 -14.25 -7.05
C LYS A 190 -20.80 -12.99 -6.21
N PRO A 191 -20.09 -12.88 -5.07
CA PRO A 191 -20.22 -11.76 -4.16
C PRO A 191 -19.59 -10.48 -4.72
#